data_AF-A0A6I4THB9-F1
#
_entry.id   AF-A0A6I4THB9-F1
#
_cell.length_a   1.000
_cell.length_b   1.000
_cell.length_c   1.000
_cell.angle_alpha   90.00
_cell.angle_beta   90.00
_cell.angle_gamma   90.00
#
_symmetry.space_group_name_H-M   'P 1'
#
loop_
_entity.id
_entity.type
_entity.pdbx_description
1 polymer ?
#
loop_
_entity_poly.entity_id
_entity_poly.type
_entity_poly.pdbx_seq_one_letter_code
_entity_poly.pdbx_strand_id
1 'polypeptide(L)'
;MKIPTQFAQRAERKKWFAREDAERLLDWLEDDGHRFIGMDVAEKRDDGSWVLLLDQLDLSRQTDNFEAVRRGRDFLRDYDGEGRMFEPVWQERQP
;
A
#
# COMPACT_ATOMS: atom_id res chain seq x y z
N MET A 1 9.11 15.92 8.68
CA MET A 1 8.10 15.37 9.61
C MET A 1 8.56 13.98 10.04
N LYS A 2 8.24 13.51 11.26
CA LYS A 2 8.51 12.11 11.66
C LYS A 2 7.27 11.28 11.37
N ILE A 3 7.46 10.09 10.81
CA ILE A 3 6.42 9.07 10.61
C ILE A 3 5.68 8.86 11.94
N PRO A 4 4.32 8.91 11.98
CA PRO A 4 3.56 8.61 13.19
C PRO A 4 3.94 7.23 13.76
N THR A 5 4.20 7.15 15.06
CA THR A 5 4.76 5.98 15.76
C THR A 5 3.96 4.69 15.54
N GLN A 6 2.68 4.79 15.19
CA GLN A 6 1.82 3.67 14.82
C GLN A 6 2.26 2.92 13.55
N PHE A 7 3.12 3.50 12.72
CA PHE A 7 3.64 2.89 11.48
C PHE A 7 5.10 2.39 11.60
N ALA A 8 5.77 2.68 12.72
CA ALA A 8 7.22 2.52 12.88
C ALA A 8 7.67 1.16 13.44
N GLN A 9 6.76 0.31 13.90
CA GLN A 9 7.08 -1.06 14.34
C GLN A 9 6.20 -2.06 13.61
N ARG A 10 6.79 -3.23 13.29
CA ARG A 10 6.15 -4.45 12.74
C ARG A 10 6.18 -4.61 11.22
N ALA A 11 7.41 -4.68 10.71
CA ALA A 11 7.71 -5.52 9.57
C ALA A 11 8.61 -6.65 10.07
N GLU A 12 8.11 -7.88 10.11
CA GLU A 12 8.98 -8.96 9.67
C GLU A 12 8.47 -9.37 8.28
N ARG A 13 8.74 -8.45 7.34
CA ARG A 13 8.89 -8.62 5.89
C ARG A 13 7.76 -8.21 4.94
N LYS A 14 6.51 -7.98 5.36
CA LYS A 14 5.49 -7.26 4.56
C LYS A 14 4.54 -6.50 5.48
N LYS A 15 4.24 -5.22 5.20
CA LYS A 15 3.32 -4.41 6.03
C LYS A 15 1.94 -4.39 5.37
N TRP A 16 1.05 -5.23 5.90
CA TRP A 16 -0.34 -5.31 5.47
C TRP A 16 -1.21 -4.31 6.23
N PHE A 17 -1.98 -3.53 5.49
CA PHE A 17 -2.87 -2.50 6.02
C PHE A 17 -4.31 -2.81 5.63
N ALA A 18 -5.24 -2.51 6.54
CA ALA A 18 -6.63 -2.35 6.15
C ALA A 18 -6.75 -1.17 5.17
N ARG A 19 -7.82 -1.14 4.38
CA ARG A 19 -8.04 -0.13 3.34
C ARG A 19 -7.80 1.30 3.84
N GLU A 20 -8.44 1.70 4.94
CA GLU A 20 -8.34 3.08 5.46
C GLU A 20 -6.89 3.47 5.82
N ASP A 21 -6.11 2.54 6.36
CA ASP A 21 -4.72 2.80 6.70
C ASP A 21 -3.82 2.81 5.47
N ALA A 22 -4.15 2.01 4.44
CA ALA A 22 -3.48 2.08 3.15
C ALA A 22 -3.76 3.41 2.45
N GLU A 23 -5.00 3.93 2.50
CA GLU A 23 -5.35 5.26 1.98
C GLU A 23 -4.55 6.36 2.70
N ARG A 24 -4.51 6.34 4.04
CA ARG A 24 -3.71 7.30 4.84
C ARG A 24 -2.22 7.22 4.51
N LEU A 25 -1.71 6.02 4.21
CA LEU A 25 -0.31 5.84 3.82
C LEU A 25 -0.07 6.45 2.43
N LEU A 26 -0.98 6.29 1.48
CA LEU A 26 -0.89 6.96 0.17
C LEU A 26 -0.87 8.49 0.30
N ASP A 27 -1.72 9.06 1.16
CA ASP A 27 -1.73 10.50 1.45
C ASP A 27 -0.37 10.95 1.98
N TRP A 28 0.22 10.21 2.92
CA TRP A 28 1.54 10.52 3.46
C TRP A 28 2.66 10.42 2.41
N LEU A 29 2.61 9.41 1.53
CA LEU A 29 3.58 9.25 0.44
C LEU A 29 3.51 10.42 -0.54
N GLU A 30 2.30 10.89 -0.84
CA GLU A 30 2.04 12.08 -1.66
C GLU A 30 2.62 13.34 -0.99
N ASP A 31 2.27 13.58 0.27
CA ASP A 31 2.65 14.77 1.04
C ASP A 31 4.15 14.88 1.31
N ASP A 32 4.81 13.77 1.70
CA ASP A 32 6.25 13.80 1.94
C ASP A 32 7.04 13.78 0.63
N GLY A 33 6.41 13.35 -0.48
CA GLY A 33 7.03 13.21 -1.80
C GLY A 33 7.89 11.94 -1.93
N HIS A 34 7.45 10.86 -1.28
CA HIS A 34 7.97 9.52 -1.50
C HIS A 34 7.38 8.93 -2.78
N ARG A 35 8.22 8.24 -3.56
CA ARG A 35 7.77 7.68 -4.84
C ARG A 35 7.00 6.40 -4.61
N PHE A 36 5.68 6.45 -4.76
CA PHE A 36 4.82 5.26 -4.77
C PHE A 36 5.04 4.46 -6.06
N ILE A 37 5.24 3.15 -5.93
CA ILE A 37 5.60 2.26 -7.05
C ILE A 37 4.68 1.05 -7.22
N GLY A 38 3.69 0.86 -6.36
CA GLY A 38 2.75 -0.24 -6.53
C GLY A 38 2.02 -0.66 -5.27
N MET A 39 1.17 -1.67 -5.38
CA MET A 39 0.40 -2.20 -4.26
C MET A 39 0.14 -3.69 -4.42
N ASP A 40 0.42 -4.44 -3.36
CA ASP A 40 0.01 -5.84 -3.23
C ASP A 40 -1.33 -5.93 -2.49
N VAL A 41 -2.11 -6.97 -2.75
CA VAL A 41 -3.34 -7.27 -2.01
C VAL A 41 -3.37 -8.73 -1.57
N ALA A 42 -3.82 -8.96 -0.34
CA ALA A 42 -4.03 -10.28 0.24
C ALA A 42 -5.48 -10.48 0.68
N GLU A 43 -5.89 -11.75 0.73
CA GLU A 43 -7.21 -12.20 1.17
C GLU A 43 -7.08 -13.13 2.37
N LYS A 44 -7.98 -12.97 3.34
CA LYS A 44 -8.18 -13.96 4.40
C LYS A 44 -9.12 -15.06 3.91
N ARG A 45 -8.67 -16.31 3.98
CA ARG A 45 -9.48 -17.51 3.70
C ARG A 45 -10.33 -17.91 4.90
N ASP A 46 -11.34 -18.76 4.66
CA ASP A 46 -12.24 -19.27 5.70
C ASP A 46 -11.52 -20.04 6.81
N ASP A 47 -10.39 -20.67 6.48
CA ASP A 47 -9.51 -21.37 7.43
C ASP A 47 -8.62 -20.43 8.27
N GLY A 48 -8.74 -19.12 8.05
CA GLY A 48 -8.00 -18.07 8.73
C GLY A 48 -6.62 -17.78 8.13
N SER A 49 -6.19 -18.49 7.08
CA SER A 49 -4.93 -18.24 6.38
C SER A 49 -5.00 -16.99 5.50
N TRP A 50 -3.84 -16.37 5.24
CA TRP A 50 -3.71 -15.22 4.34
C TRP A 50 -3.07 -15.65 3.02
N VAL A 51 -3.69 -15.27 1.91
CA VAL A 51 -3.22 -15.59 0.56
C VAL A 51 -3.01 -14.30 -0.24
N LEU A 52 -1.83 -14.13 -0.81
CA LEU A 52 -1.53 -13.06 -1.77
C LEU A 52 -2.34 -13.30 -3.06
N LEU A 53 -3.04 -12.28 -3.55
CA LEU A 53 -3.69 -12.37 -4.85
C LEU A 53 -2.69 -12.20 -5.98
N LEU A 54 -3.01 -12.78 -7.14
CA LEU A 54 -2.23 -12.61 -8.36
C LEU A 54 -2.34 -11.18 -8.93
N ASP A 55 -3.46 -10.52 -8.65
CA ASP A 55 -3.66 -9.13 -9.04
C ASP A 55 -2.84 -8.22 -8.14
N GLN A 56 -1.90 -7.51 -8.75
CA GLN A 56 -1.02 -6.54 -8.09
C GLN A 56 -0.96 -5.28 -8.95
N LEU A 57 -0.83 -4.13 -8.29
CA LEU A 57 -0.60 -2.86 -8.96
C LEU A 57 0.92 -2.65 -9.10
N ASP A 58 1.46 -2.75 -10.32
CA ASP A 58 2.85 -2.37 -10.62
C ASP A 58 2.90 -0.99 -11.28
N LEU A 59 3.52 -0.04 -10.59
CA LEU A 59 3.73 1.35 -11.02
C LEU A 59 5.22 1.73 -11.01
N SER A 60 6.12 0.75 -11.03
CA SER A 60 7.57 0.96 -11.05
C SER A 60 8.05 1.84 -12.22
N ARG A 61 7.30 1.82 -13.33
CA ARG A 61 7.54 2.64 -14.53
C ARG A 61 6.75 3.95 -14.57
N GLN A 62 5.84 4.18 -13.62
CA GLN A 62 5.15 5.46 -13.48
C GLN A 62 6.14 6.48 -12.90
N THR A 63 6.26 7.62 -13.57
CA THR A 63 7.16 8.72 -13.18
C THR A 63 6.42 9.86 -12.51
N ASP A 64 5.11 9.99 -12.75
CA ASP A 64 4.25 10.96 -12.07
C ASP A 64 3.70 10.34 -10.77
N ASN A 65 4.18 10.85 -9.63
CA ASN A 65 3.78 10.34 -8.31
C ASN A 65 2.31 10.65 -7.98
N PHE A 66 1.76 11.76 -8.48
CA PHE A 66 0.35 12.11 -8.26
C PHE A 66 -0.55 11.10 -8.97
N GLU A 67 -0.25 10.80 -10.23
CA GLU A 67 -0.97 9.78 -10.99
C GLU A 67 -0.76 8.38 -10.39
N ALA A 68 0.44 8.08 -9.86
CA ALA A 68 0.70 6.82 -9.17
C ALA A 68 -0.23 6.66 -7.95
N VAL A 69 -0.30 7.69 -7.09
CA VAL A 69 -1.16 7.68 -5.90
C VAL A 69 -2.64 7.60 -6.28
N ARG A 70 -3.07 8.34 -7.31
CA ARG A 70 -4.45 8.26 -7.82
C ARG A 70 -4.82 6.82 -8.24
N ARG A 71 -3.92 6.13 -8.95
CA ARG A 71 -4.10 4.72 -9.32
C ARG A 71 -4.08 3.78 -8.12
N GLY A 72 -3.28 4.09 -7.11
CA GLY A 72 -3.31 3.38 -5.82
C GLY A 72 -4.68 3.47 -5.14
N ARG A 73 -5.29 4.66 -5.11
CA ARG A 73 -6.64 4.88 -4.58
C ARG A 73 -7.70 4.15 -5.39
N ASP A 74 -7.61 4.16 -6.73
CA ASP A 74 -8.50 3.38 -7.59
C ASP A 74 -8.38 1.87 -7.29
N PHE A 75 -7.16 1.34 -7.18
CA PHE A 75 -6.93 -0.06 -6.84
C PHE A 75 -7.50 -0.45 -5.47
N LEU A 76 -7.32 0.39 -4.45
CA LEU A 76 -7.92 0.17 -3.13
C LEU A 76 -9.44 0.06 -3.20
N ARG A 77 -10.10 0.92 -3.97
CA ARG A 77 -11.56 0.87 -4.17
C ARG A 77 -11.99 -0.38 -4.91
N ASP A 78 -11.27 -0.78 -5.94
CA ASP A 78 -11.65 -1.89 -6.83
C ASP A 78 -11.45 -3.26 -6.16
N TYR A 79 -10.47 -3.37 -5.26
CA TYR A 79 -10.13 -4.61 -4.55
C TYR A 79 -10.61 -4.63 -3.09
N ASP A 80 -11.35 -3.60 -2.65
CA ASP A 80 -11.94 -3.56 -1.32
C ASP A 80 -12.90 -4.73 -1.09
N GLY A 81 -12.97 -5.21 0.14
CA GLY A 81 -13.79 -6.36 0.49
C GLY A 81 -13.45 -6.95 1.86
N GLU A 82 -14.34 -7.79 2.35
CA GLU A 82 -14.14 -8.48 3.61
C GLU A 82 -12.85 -9.33 3.57
N GLY A 83 -12.03 -9.22 4.61
CA GLY A 83 -10.77 -9.96 4.69
C GLY A 83 -9.70 -9.48 3.69
N ARG A 84 -9.82 -8.27 3.13
CA ARG A 84 -8.77 -7.67 2.28
C ARG A 84 -7.76 -6.89 3.10
N MET A 85 -6.49 -7.06 2.75
CA MET A 85 -5.40 -6.19 3.22
C MET A 85 -4.49 -5.81 2.07
N PHE A 86 -3.86 -4.65 2.20
CA PHE A 86 -3.09 -4.02 1.14
C PHE A 86 -1.69 -3.66 1.63
N GLU A 87 -0.70 -3.78 0.77
CA GLU A 87 0.66 -3.34 1.03
C GLU A 87 1.05 -2.31 -0.03
N PRO A 88 0.95 -1.00 0.26
CA PRO A 88 1.54 0.03 -0.57
C PRO A 88 3.06 -0.15 -0.63
N VAL A 89 3.64 -0.05 -1.82
CA VAL A 89 5.08 -0.18 -2.07
C VAL A 89 5.60 1.16 -2.58
N TRP A 90 6.70 1.65 -2.01
CA TRP A 90 7.33 2.91 -2.40
C TRP A 90 8.85 2.80 -2.41
N GLN A 91 9.51 3.68 -3.16
CA GLN A 91 10.96 3.84 -3.09
C GLN A 91 11.31 4.77 -1.93
N GLU A 92 12.14 4.28 -1.02
CA GLU A 92 12.75 5.13 0.00
C GLU A 92 13.62 6.20 -0.67
N ARG A 93 13.59 7.43 -0.13
CA ARG A 93 14.53 8.46 -0.56
C ARG A 93 15.93 8.00 -0.22
N GLN A 94 16.79 7.87 -1.22
CA GLN A 94 18.22 7.72 -0.95
C GLN A 94 18.72 9.02 -0.27
N PRO A 95 19.49 8.91 0.82
CA PRO A 95 20.01 10.07 1.55
C PRO A 95 21.00 10.91 0.72
#